data_AF-A0A956N6E0-F1
#
_entry.id   AF-A0A956N6E0-F1
#
_cell.length_a   1.000
_cell.length_b   1.000
_cell.length_c   1.000
_cell.angle_alpha   90.00
_cell.angle_beta   90.00
_cell.angle_gamma   90.00
#
_symmetry.space_group_name_H-M   'P 1'
#
loop_
_entity.id
_entity.type
_entity.pdbx_description
1 polymer ?
#
loop_
_entity_poly.entity_id
_entity_poly.type
_entity_poly.pdbx_seq_one_letter_code
_entity_poly.pdbx_strand_id
1 'polypeptide(L)'
;MTPPLRPVSIRRFARGETLLLSMLLATVSPAAATDAAHAPPAAAAIGDAATALEPLARLLRNLPAAEFPCLQDRGLPLAPLSELDGSPTSRAVSARLLRQVADDLARMAAPGELTGDAAAFRVRARAATDVVPLGLIRATTSRLAPDALTRGDIVLSGDRLLATGAAAATRERVVAAGALADHAHRGQATFVLRREFVLGNEPLPALVEIDFDDGRGWRAVLLDEPISVRWTHEGTRTFRWRVTSPDGDVDHARSTFDVAPLGTPVPDDTLQVTGVQSWQGATGTGDGYVYLAPGHATITNPAIVLEGFDLDDTMYWEELYVLLNQQNLLEDLRTDGYDAVVLNFTQATDPIPRNAFVAVDLIQQVLATIDPQQDVFVIGASMGGLVGRYALSWMEQQAIPHRTRTFLTYDTPHDGANIPLGIQYWLSFFSGLSSEASFLLGRLDTPAARQMLVVHHTDPPDGTPEPDPARAQFLTDLAAVGDWP
;
A
#
# COMPACT_ATOMS: atom_id res chain seq x y z
N MET A 1 -11.40 24.05 -33.48
CA MET A 1 -12.82 23.72 -33.26
C MET A 1 -12.89 22.25 -32.88
N THR A 2 -12.89 21.98 -31.59
CA THR A 2 -12.86 20.64 -30.97
C THR A 2 -14.28 20.28 -30.57
N PRO A 3 -14.79 19.06 -30.83
CA PRO A 3 -16.17 18.72 -30.47
C PRO A 3 -16.28 18.55 -28.94
N PRO A 4 -17.44 18.83 -28.33
CA PRO A 4 -17.63 18.67 -26.90
C PRO A 4 -17.65 17.17 -26.54
N LEU A 5 -16.92 16.82 -25.48
CA LEU A 5 -16.95 15.52 -24.85
C LEU A 5 -18.38 15.23 -24.33
N ARG A 6 -18.95 14.10 -24.74
CA ARG A 6 -20.22 13.60 -24.20
C ARG A 6 -20.00 13.09 -22.76
N PRO A 7 -20.91 13.37 -21.81
CA PRO A 7 -20.82 12.77 -20.48
C PRO A 7 -21.05 11.26 -20.56
N VAL A 8 -20.13 10.50 -19.96
CA VAL A 8 -20.28 9.06 -19.74
C VAL A 8 -21.35 8.87 -18.67
N SER A 9 -22.50 8.33 -19.07
CA SER A 9 -23.58 7.94 -18.18
C SER A 9 -23.12 6.75 -17.33
N ILE A 10 -22.78 6.99 -16.06
CA ILE A 10 -22.67 5.95 -15.02
C ILE A 10 -24.10 5.49 -14.70
N ARG A 11 -24.66 4.61 -15.54
CA ARG A 11 -25.92 3.90 -15.28
C ARG A 11 -25.64 2.41 -15.37
N ARG A 12 -24.99 1.86 -14.34
CA ARG A 12 -24.99 0.39 -14.12
C ARG A 12 -24.66 -0.09 -12.69
N PHE A 13 -24.55 0.81 -11.71
CA PHE A 13 -24.55 0.48 -10.29
C PHE A 13 -25.78 1.13 -9.65
N ALA A 14 -26.91 0.41 -9.61
CA ALA A 14 -28.10 0.73 -8.81
C ALA A 14 -29.32 0.01 -9.40
N ARG A 15 -29.49 -1.28 -9.11
CA ARG A 15 -30.83 -1.89 -9.16
C ARG A 15 -31.12 -2.84 -8.00
N GLY A 16 -30.12 -3.34 -7.28
CA GLY A 16 -30.31 -4.14 -6.06
C GLY A 16 -30.11 -3.36 -4.76
N GLU A 17 -29.06 -2.56 -4.66
CA GLU A 17 -28.61 -1.95 -3.40
C GLU A 17 -29.42 -0.72 -2.97
N THR A 18 -30.11 -0.07 -3.90
CA THR A 18 -30.90 1.13 -3.61
C THR A 18 -32.22 0.79 -2.94
N LEU A 19 -32.75 -0.43 -3.09
CA LEU A 19 -34.11 -0.77 -2.65
C LEU A 19 -34.22 -0.99 -1.13
N LEU A 20 -33.23 -1.59 -0.47
CA LEU A 20 -33.25 -1.76 0.99
C LEU A 20 -33.11 -0.40 1.70
N LEU A 21 -32.20 0.45 1.19
CA LEU A 21 -31.95 1.78 1.73
C LEU A 21 -33.13 2.74 1.46
N SER A 22 -33.76 2.68 0.28
CA SER A 22 -34.95 3.49 -0.03
C SER A 22 -36.24 2.97 0.61
N MET A 23 -36.38 1.66 0.87
CA MET A 23 -37.52 1.11 1.61
C MET A 23 -37.48 1.43 3.11
N LEU A 24 -36.29 1.54 3.71
CA LEU A 24 -36.17 1.95 5.12
C LEU A 24 -36.25 3.47 5.34
N LEU A 25 -35.70 4.29 4.41
CA LEU A 25 -35.84 5.75 4.44
C LEU A 25 -37.32 6.19 4.33
N ALA A 26 -38.19 5.40 3.70
CA ALA A 26 -39.62 5.69 3.61
C ALA A 26 -40.38 5.58 4.95
N THR A 27 -39.76 5.02 6.00
CA THR A 27 -40.37 4.93 7.35
C THR A 27 -39.86 6.00 8.32
N VAL A 28 -38.87 6.82 7.91
CA VAL A 28 -38.31 7.90 8.72
C VAL A 28 -38.61 9.24 8.05
N SER A 29 -39.86 9.68 8.19
CA SER A 29 -40.42 11.03 7.93
C SER A 29 -40.41 11.58 6.48
N PRO A 30 -41.59 11.89 5.89
CA PRO A 30 -41.71 12.36 4.50
C PRO A 30 -41.36 13.86 4.27
N ALA A 31 -40.58 14.49 5.14
CA ALA A 31 -40.44 15.96 5.18
C ALA A 31 -39.14 16.56 4.61
N ALA A 32 -38.21 15.77 4.08
CA ALA A 32 -36.90 16.27 3.64
C ALA A 32 -36.77 16.48 2.12
N ALA A 33 -37.87 16.78 1.42
CA ALA A 33 -37.89 16.97 -0.03
C ALA A 33 -38.33 18.37 -0.46
N THR A 34 -37.79 19.44 0.16
CA THR A 34 -37.88 20.81 -0.38
C THR A 34 -36.81 21.70 0.28
N ASP A 35 -35.62 21.79 -0.29
CA ASP A 35 -34.85 23.06 -0.46
C ASP A 35 -33.46 22.79 -1.06
N ALA A 36 -33.39 22.70 -2.39
CA ALA A 36 -32.14 22.67 -3.13
C ALA A 36 -31.70 24.10 -3.45
N ALA A 37 -31.21 24.82 -2.43
CA ALA A 37 -30.53 26.11 -2.63
C ALA A 37 -29.42 26.41 -1.62
N HIS A 38 -29.39 25.75 -0.45
CA HIS A 38 -28.32 25.85 0.54
C HIS A 38 -27.87 24.45 0.95
N ALA A 39 -27.09 23.79 0.09
CA ALA A 39 -26.42 22.56 0.49
C ALA A 39 -25.36 22.90 1.55
N PRO A 40 -25.36 22.27 2.73
CA PRO A 40 -24.28 22.44 3.69
C PRO A 40 -22.96 21.95 3.05
N PRO A 41 -21.78 22.39 3.53
CA PRO A 41 -20.51 21.90 3.02
C PRO A 41 -20.51 20.36 3.07
N ALA A 42 -19.92 19.70 2.07
CA ALA A 42 -19.99 18.25 1.91
C ALA A 42 -19.65 17.46 3.21
N ALA A 43 -18.78 18.02 4.06
CA ALA A 43 -18.46 17.50 5.39
C ALA A 43 -19.67 17.38 6.33
N ALA A 44 -20.55 18.38 6.37
CA ALA A 44 -21.76 18.35 7.19
C ALA A 44 -22.80 17.37 6.62
N ALA A 45 -22.92 17.25 5.30
CA ALA A 45 -23.79 16.25 4.67
C ALA A 45 -23.32 14.80 4.92
N ILE A 46 -22.00 14.56 5.00
CA ILE A 46 -21.42 13.25 5.34
C ILE A 46 -21.59 12.94 6.84
N GLY A 47 -21.38 13.92 7.72
CA GLY A 47 -21.63 13.78 9.16
C GLY A 47 -23.10 13.48 9.50
N ASP A 48 -24.03 14.11 8.80
CA ASP A 48 -25.47 13.86 8.93
C ASP A 48 -25.85 12.46 8.41
N ALA A 49 -25.25 12.00 7.30
CA ALA A 49 -25.49 10.66 6.76
C ALA A 49 -24.94 9.55 7.68
N ALA A 50 -23.75 9.72 8.26
CA ALA A 50 -23.19 8.77 9.22
C ALA A 50 -24.07 8.65 10.48
N THR A 51 -24.55 9.78 10.99
CA THR A 51 -25.47 9.83 12.14
C THR A 51 -26.82 9.18 11.81
N ALA A 52 -27.31 9.35 10.58
CA ALA A 52 -28.55 8.73 10.09
C ALA A 52 -28.45 7.21 9.89
N LEU A 53 -27.25 6.67 9.62
CA LEU A 53 -27.02 5.24 9.38
C LEU A 53 -26.67 4.45 10.66
N GLU A 54 -26.27 5.11 11.74
CA GLU A 54 -25.90 4.46 13.00
C GLU A 54 -27.02 3.58 13.62
N PRO A 55 -28.32 3.95 13.57
CA PRO A 55 -29.39 3.05 13.98
C PRO A 55 -29.43 1.75 13.16
N LEU A 56 -29.20 1.82 11.84
CA LEU A 56 -29.17 0.65 10.96
C LEU A 56 -27.96 -0.23 11.25
N ALA A 57 -26.79 0.37 11.42
CA ALA A 57 -25.57 -0.36 11.78
C ALA A 57 -25.74 -1.08 13.14
N ARG A 58 -26.39 -0.46 14.13
CA ARG A 58 -26.75 -1.11 15.39
C ARG A 58 -27.67 -2.32 15.20
N LEU A 59 -28.72 -2.18 14.39
CA LEU A 59 -29.65 -3.28 14.11
C LEU A 59 -28.95 -4.50 13.48
N LEU A 60 -28.04 -4.25 12.52
CA LEU A 60 -27.28 -5.31 11.85
C LEU A 60 -26.23 -5.96 12.75
N ARG A 61 -25.63 -5.20 13.68
CA ARG A 61 -24.74 -5.76 14.71
C ARG A 61 -25.49 -6.63 15.72
N ASN A 62 -26.77 -6.36 15.94
CA ASN A 62 -27.61 -7.10 16.88
C ASN A 62 -28.21 -8.41 16.31
N LEU A 63 -27.99 -8.71 15.02
CA LEU A 63 -28.35 -10.01 14.45
C LEU A 63 -27.52 -11.14 15.10
N PRO A 64 -28.11 -12.31 15.41
CA PRO A 64 -27.42 -13.39 16.11
C PRO A 64 -26.16 -13.85 15.37
N ALA A 65 -24.99 -13.77 16.02
CA ALA A 65 -23.71 -14.20 15.46
C ALA A 65 -23.71 -15.69 15.07
N ALA A 66 -24.36 -16.54 15.88
CA ALA A 66 -24.48 -17.97 15.61
C ALA A 66 -25.22 -18.30 14.30
N GLU A 67 -26.08 -17.39 13.82
CA GLU A 67 -26.83 -17.56 12.58
C GLU A 67 -26.18 -16.81 11.41
N PHE A 68 -25.60 -15.65 11.70
CA PHE A 68 -24.92 -14.77 10.76
C PHE A 68 -23.50 -14.43 11.25
N PRO A 69 -22.55 -15.39 11.21
CA PRO A 69 -21.20 -15.18 11.72
C PRO A 69 -20.46 -14.14 10.89
N CYS A 70 -20.62 -14.18 9.57
CA CYS A 70 -20.09 -13.18 8.65
C CYS A 70 -21.21 -12.71 7.72
N LEU A 71 -21.69 -11.48 7.91
CA LEU A 71 -22.83 -10.91 7.19
C LEU A 71 -22.37 -9.75 6.31
N GLN A 72 -22.52 -9.89 4.99
CA GLN A 72 -22.12 -8.89 4.01
C GLN A 72 -22.80 -7.54 4.28
N ASP A 73 -24.05 -7.56 4.77
CA ASP A 73 -24.82 -6.36 5.08
C ASP A 73 -24.28 -5.54 6.27
N ARG A 74 -23.41 -6.11 7.14
CA ARG A 74 -22.74 -5.35 8.21
C ARG A 74 -21.68 -4.38 7.69
N GLY A 75 -21.19 -4.60 6.47
CA GLY A 75 -20.20 -3.76 5.82
C GLY A 75 -20.61 -3.40 4.40
N LEU A 76 -19.72 -2.71 3.70
CA LEU A 76 -19.81 -2.52 2.25
C LEU A 76 -18.65 -3.31 1.63
N PRO A 77 -18.89 -4.52 1.09
CA PRO A 77 -17.86 -5.24 0.34
C PRO A 77 -17.33 -4.36 -0.80
N LEU A 78 -16.01 -4.15 -0.85
CA LEU A 78 -15.34 -3.52 -2.00
C LEU A 78 -14.71 -4.57 -2.92
N ALA A 79 -14.41 -5.76 -2.40
CA ALA A 79 -13.95 -6.90 -3.17
C ALA A 79 -15.13 -7.63 -3.85
N PRO A 80 -14.92 -8.22 -5.04
CA PRO A 80 -15.94 -9.01 -5.73
C PRO A 80 -16.04 -10.42 -5.12
N LEU A 81 -16.58 -10.52 -3.90
CA LEU A 81 -16.60 -11.78 -3.11
C LEU A 81 -17.26 -12.95 -3.85
N SER A 82 -18.30 -12.70 -4.65
CA SER A 82 -18.99 -13.72 -5.44
C SER A 82 -18.16 -14.30 -6.58
N GLU A 83 -17.08 -13.64 -6.99
CA GLU A 83 -16.11 -14.18 -7.97
C GLU A 83 -15.04 -15.06 -7.30
N LEU A 84 -15.06 -15.20 -5.98
CA LEU A 84 -14.10 -15.94 -5.15
C LEU A 84 -14.74 -17.19 -4.53
N ASP A 85 -15.59 -17.88 -5.30
CA ASP A 85 -16.47 -18.95 -4.83
C ASP A 85 -15.81 -20.30 -4.47
N GLY A 86 -14.48 -20.41 -4.61
CA GLY A 86 -13.74 -21.66 -4.40
C GLY A 86 -13.79 -22.63 -5.59
N SER A 87 -14.33 -22.21 -6.74
CA SER A 87 -14.34 -23.02 -7.97
C SER A 87 -13.00 -22.96 -8.73
N PRO A 88 -12.70 -23.94 -9.61
CA PRO A 88 -11.52 -23.87 -10.49
C PRO A 88 -11.47 -22.61 -11.37
N THR A 89 -12.60 -21.93 -11.54
CA THR A 89 -12.76 -20.71 -12.33
C THR A 89 -12.77 -19.43 -11.49
N SER A 90 -12.64 -19.49 -10.16
CA SER A 90 -12.62 -18.31 -9.29
C SER A 90 -11.58 -17.29 -9.75
N ARG A 91 -11.87 -16.00 -9.61
CA ARG A 91 -11.02 -14.88 -10.02
C ARG A 91 -9.60 -15.02 -9.43
N ALA A 92 -8.59 -14.65 -10.21
CA ALA A 92 -7.23 -14.51 -9.69
C ALA A 92 -7.10 -13.22 -8.83
N VAL A 93 -6.52 -13.35 -7.64
CA VAL A 93 -6.30 -12.22 -6.73
C VAL A 93 -4.85 -11.73 -6.76
N SER A 94 -4.65 -10.42 -6.68
CA SER A 94 -3.35 -9.81 -6.35
C SER A 94 -3.20 -9.71 -4.83
N ALA A 95 -1.99 -9.38 -4.33
CA ALA A 95 -1.79 -9.15 -2.90
C ALA A 95 -2.72 -8.03 -2.38
N ARG A 96 -2.92 -6.97 -3.17
CA ARG A 96 -3.86 -5.87 -2.87
C ARG A 96 -5.30 -6.36 -2.73
N LEU A 97 -5.79 -7.13 -3.71
CA LEU A 97 -7.14 -7.67 -3.63
C LEU A 97 -7.30 -8.64 -2.45
N LEU A 98 -6.28 -9.45 -2.16
CA LEU A 98 -6.30 -10.36 -1.01
C LEU A 98 -6.40 -9.59 0.33
N ARG A 99 -5.70 -8.45 0.46
CA ARG A 99 -5.84 -7.54 1.63
C ARG A 99 -7.23 -6.96 1.74
N GLN A 100 -7.79 -6.47 0.63
CA GLN A 100 -9.14 -5.92 0.62
C GLN A 100 -10.19 -6.98 1.00
N VAL A 101 -10.04 -8.24 0.58
CA VAL A 101 -10.92 -9.35 0.99
C VAL A 101 -10.81 -9.61 2.49
N ALA A 102 -9.60 -9.61 3.05
CA ALA A 102 -9.40 -9.79 4.50
C ALA A 102 -10.07 -8.67 5.31
N ASP A 103 -9.91 -7.42 4.89
CA ASP A 103 -10.52 -6.24 5.50
C ASP A 103 -12.05 -6.26 5.37
N ASP A 104 -12.59 -6.65 4.22
CA ASP A 104 -14.03 -6.81 3.99
C ASP A 104 -14.61 -7.86 4.94
N LEU A 105 -13.98 -9.04 5.05
CA LEU A 105 -14.42 -10.08 5.97
C LEU A 105 -14.39 -9.63 7.43
N ALA A 106 -13.34 -8.92 7.84
CA ALA A 106 -13.22 -8.40 9.21
C ALA A 106 -14.37 -7.44 9.58
N ARG A 107 -14.84 -6.62 8.63
CA ARG A 107 -16.00 -5.73 8.82
C ARG A 107 -17.34 -6.47 8.83
N MET A 108 -17.44 -7.59 8.12
CA MET A 108 -18.66 -8.40 8.00
C MET A 108 -18.85 -9.36 9.18
N ALA A 109 -17.75 -9.76 9.81
CA ALA A 109 -17.74 -10.70 10.91
C ALA A 109 -18.36 -10.12 12.18
N ALA A 110 -19.14 -10.93 12.90
CA ALA A 110 -19.47 -10.63 14.28
C ALA A 110 -18.21 -10.83 15.15
N PRO A 111 -18.12 -10.14 16.31
CA PRO A 111 -16.96 -10.25 17.19
C PRO A 111 -16.66 -11.71 17.56
N GLY A 112 -15.44 -12.17 17.28
CA GLY A 112 -14.96 -13.52 17.61
C GLY A 112 -15.30 -14.62 16.59
N GLU A 113 -16.01 -14.31 15.51
CA GLU A 113 -16.43 -15.32 14.52
C GLU A 113 -15.41 -15.57 13.39
N LEU A 114 -14.33 -14.77 13.32
CA LEU A 114 -13.20 -15.05 12.44
C LEU A 114 -12.03 -15.62 13.24
N THR A 115 -11.48 -16.71 12.74
CA THR A 115 -10.16 -17.21 13.10
C THR A 115 -9.09 -16.50 12.27
N GLY A 116 -7.89 -16.32 12.85
CA GLY A 116 -6.79 -15.58 12.24
C GLY A 116 -6.85 -14.07 12.53
N ASP A 117 -5.86 -13.34 12.00
CA ASP A 117 -5.76 -11.88 12.16
C ASP A 117 -5.83 -11.20 10.78
N ALA A 118 -6.94 -10.52 10.50
CA ALA A 118 -7.08 -9.75 9.27
C ALA A 118 -6.06 -8.60 9.18
N ALA A 119 -5.61 -8.04 10.32
CA ALA A 119 -4.57 -7.03 10.33
C ALA A 119 -3.22 -7.59 9.88
N ALA A 120 -2.95 -8.88 10.10
CA ALA A 120 -1.73 -9.54 9.63
C ALA A 120 -1.64 -9.54 8.09
N PHE A 121 -2.76 -9.56 7.37
CA PHE A 121 -2.76 -9.46 5.90
C PHE A 121 -2.29 -8.09 5.41
N ARG A 122 -2.41 -7.04 6.24
CA ARG A 122 -1.93 -5.69 5.90
C ARG A 122 -0.41 -5.60 5.82
N VAL A 123 0.31 -6.63 6.27
CA VAL A 123 1.75 -6.73 6.07
C VAL A 123 2.06 -6.60 4.58
N ARG A 124 2.74 -5.50 4.24
CA ARG A 124 3.44 -5.33 2.97
C ARG A 124 4.82 -5.91 3.21
N ALA A 125 4.94 -7.21 2.98
CA ALA A 125 6.18 -7.91 3.29
C ALA A 125 7.33 -7.27 2.51
N ARG A 126 8.42 -6.96 3.23
CA ARG A 126 9.67 -6.53 2.63
C ARG A 126 10.16 -7.64 1.72
N ALA A 127 10.38 -7.37 0.44
CA ALA A 127 11.01 -8.33 -0.46
C ALA A 127 12.43 -8.73 0.01
N ALA A 128 13.06 -7.89 0.86
CA ALA A 128 14.40 -8.11 1.41
C ALA A 128 14.51 -9.17 2.51
N THR A 129 13.42 -9.59 3.17
CA THR A 129 13.47 -10.84 3.92
C THR A 129 13.20 -11.95 2.90
N ASP A 130 14.16 -12.85 2.68
CA ASP A 130 14.12 -13.97 1.71
C ASP A 130 12.84 -14.84 1.73
N VAL A 131 11.92 -14.58 2.65
CA VAL A 131 10.67 -15.28 2.90
C VAL A 131 9.45 -14.37 2.65
N VAL A 132 8.73 -14.65 1.56
CA VAL A 132 7.45 -14.03 1.19
C VAL A 132 6.28 -14.73 1.89
N PRO A 133 5.50 -14.04 2.72
CA PRO A 133 4.31 -14.63 3.34
C PRO A 133 3.24 -14.98 2.31
N LEU A 134 2.59 -16.12 2.51
CA LEU A 134 1.39 -16.54 1.82
C LEU A 134 0.17 -16.32 2.72
N GLY A 135 -0.92 -15.82 2.16
CA GLY A 135 -2.21 -15.70 2.83
C GLY A 135 -3.25 -16.64 2.25
N LEU A 136 -4.11 -17.19 3.10
CA LEU A 136 -5.25 -18.01 2.76
C LEU A 136 -6.49 -17.51 3.49
N ILE A 137 -7.56 -17.27 2.75
CA ILE A 137 -8.87 -16.87 3.23
C ILE A 137 -9.87 -17.97 2.88
N ARG A 138 -10.58 -18.49 3.88
CA ARG A 138 -11.68 -19.45 3.71
C ARG A 138 -12.85 -19.09 4.60
N ALA A 139 -13.89 -18.53 4.01
CA ALA A 139 -15.06 -18.12 4.76
C ALA A 139 -16.37 -18.49 4.05
N THR A 140 -17.41 -18.72 4.85
CA THR A 140 -18.79 -18.68 4.40
C THR A 140 -19.42 -17.39 4.89
N THR A 141 -19.82 -16.54 3.94
CA THR A 141 -20.52 -15.28 4.20
C THR A 141 -22.01 -15.45 3.96
N SER A 142 -22.81 -14.58 4.56
CA SER A 142 -24.26 -14.49 4.32
C SER A 142 -24.64 -13.12 3.82
N ARG A 143 -25.68 -13.04 3.00
CA ARG A 143 -26.34 -11.80 2.57
C ARG A 143 -27.82 -11.94 2.79
N LEU A 144 -28.43 -10.99 3.48
CA LEU A 144 -29.87 -11.00 3.73
C LEU A 144 -30.63 -10.98 2.39
N ALA A 145 -31.69 -11.78 2.30
CA ALA A 145 -32.56 -11.70 1.12
C ALA A 145 -33.22 -10.31 1.08
N PRO A 146 -33.26 -9.63 -0.08
CA PRO A 146 -33.82 -8.27 -0.17
C PRO A 146 -35.28 -8.15 0.31
N ASP A 147 -36.02 -9.26 0.30
CA ASP A 147 -37.41 -9.36 0.74
C ASP A 147 -37.58 -10.10 2.09
N ALA A 148 -36.50 -10.38 2.83
CA ALA A 148 -36.55 -11.15 4.07
C ALA A 148 -37.47 -10.52 5.13
N LEU A 149 -37.48 -9.19 5.23
CA LEU A 149 -38.38 -8.46 6.13
C LEU A 149 -39.85 -8.57 5.70
N THR A 150 -40.14 -8.44 4.41
CA THR A 150 -41.51 -8.48 3.90
C THR A 150 -42.10 -9.89 3.89
N ARG A 151 -41.25 -10.92 3.74
CA ARG A 151 -41.64 -12.33 3.91
C ARG A 151 -41.80 -12.75 5.37
N GLY A 152 -41.36 -11.92 6.31
CA GLY A 152 -41.39 -12.22 7.74
C GLY A 152 -40.29 -13.18 8.20
N ASP A 153 -39.29 -13.44 7.36
CA ASP A 153 -38.10 -14.26 7.65
C ASP A 153 -37.13 -13.53 8.59
N ILE A 154 -37.25 -12.21 8.68
CA ILE A 154 -36.59 -11.37 9.67
C ILE A 154 -37.63 -10.46 10.31
N VAL A 155 -37.70 -10.48 11.64
CA VAL A 155 -38.65 -9.69 12.42
C VAL A 155 -37.89 -8.75 13.35
N LEU A 156 -38.32 -7.48 13.39
CA LEU A 156 -37.84 -6.53 14.38
C LEU A 156 -38.61 -6.74 15.70
N SER A 157 -37.89 -7.13 16.75
CA SER A 157 -38.42 -7.29 18.10
C SER A 157 -37.67 -6.37 19.05
N GLY A 158 -38.24 -5.21 19.36
CA GLY A 158 -37.55 -4.14 20.09
C GLY A 158 -36.46 -3.50 19.22
N ASP A 159 -35.22 -3.52 19.69
CA ASP A 159 -34.02 -3.01 19.01
C ASP A 159 -33.16 -4.13 18.36
N ARG A 160 -33.75 -5.30 18.16
CA ARG A 160 -33.08 -6.49 17.60
C ARG A 160 -33.81 -7.04 16.40
N LEU A 161 -33.05 -7.40 15.38
CA LEU A 161 -33.53 -8.23 14.29
C LEU A 161 -33.38 -9.70 14.69
N LEU A 162 -34.46 -10.46 14.53
CA LEU A 162 -34.49 -11.91 14.77
C LEU A 162 -34.81 -12.58 13.45
N ALA A 163 -33.97 -13.52 13.01
CA ALA A 163 -34.35 -14.39 11.93
C ALA A 163 -35.30 -15.48 12.44
N THR A 164 -36.34 -15.75 11.65
CA THR A 164 -37.44 -16.66 11.99
C THR A 164 -37.42 -17.91 11.11
N GLY A 165 -36.51 -17.99 10.13
CA GLY A 165 -36.34 -19.13 9.24
C GLY A 165 -35.09 -19.08 8.37
N ALA A 166 -34.69 -20.24 7.84
CA ALA A 166 -33.45 -20.43 7.08
C ALA A 166 -33.41 -19.70 5.72
N ALA A 167 -34.54 -19.20 5.22
CA ALA A 167 -34.63 -18.45 3.96
C ALA A 167 -34.34 -16.94 4.11
N ALA A 168 -33.95 -16.50 5.32
CA ALA A 168 -33.62 -15.10 5.62
C ALA A 168 -32.37 -14.59 4.88
N ALA A 169 -31.45 -15.47 4.48
CA ALA A 169 -30.21 -15.10 3.81
C ALA A 169 -29.73 -16.14 2.79
N THR A 170 -29.02 -15.65 1.79
CA THR A 170 -28.20 -16.46 0.89
C THR A 170 -26.80 -16.61 1.45
N ARG A 171 -26.20 -17.79 1.32
CA ARG A 171 -24.82 -18.06 1.75
C ARG A 171 -23.90 -18.12 0.54
N GLU A 172 -22.74 -17.49 0.66
CA GLU A 172 -21.71 -17.44 -0.37
C GLU A 172 -20.39 -17.87 0.23
N ARG A 173 -19.74 -18.84 -0.42
CA ARG A 173 -18.38 -19.26 -0.07
C ARG A 173 -17.39 -18.25 -0.64
N VAL A 174 -16.36 -17.94 0.14
CA VAL A 174 -15.26 -17.04 -0.21
C VAL A 174 -13.95 -17.76 0.05
N VAL A 175 -13.20 -18.01 -1.01
CA VAL A 175 -11.88 -18.62 -1.00
C VAL A 175 -10.93 -17.74 -1.80
N ALA A 176 -9.93 -17.19 -1.13
CA ALA A 176 -8.88 -16.40 -1.75
C ALA A 176 -7.54 -16.79 -1.16
N ALA A 177 -6.51 -16.90 -1.99
CA ALA A 177 -5.17 -17.22 -1.53
C ALA A 177 -4.16 -16.58 -2.45
N GLY A 178 -2.99 -16.22 -1.92
CA GLY A 178 -1.94 -15.58 -2.69
C GLY A 178 -0.77 -15.14 -1.82
N ALA A 179 0.30 -14.66 -2.47
CA ALA A 179 1.39 -14.01 -1.76
C ALA A 179 0.96 -12.65 -1.22
N LEU A 180 1.49 -12.28 -0.04
CA LEU A 180 1.31 -10.96 0.57
C LEU A 180 2.40 -9.97 0.12
N ALA A 181 3.21 -10.33 -0.87
CA ALA A 181 4.08 -9.45 -1.65
C ALA A 181 3.66 -9.50 -3.13
N ASP A 182 3.86 -8.39 -3.84
CA ASP A 182 3.46 -8.28 -5.25
C ASP A 182 4.47 -8.99 -6.19
N HIS A 183 5.73 -9.13 -5.78
CA HIS A 183 6.78 -9.68 -6.64
C HIS A 183 7.93 -10.35 -5.88
N ALA A 184 8.79 -11.05 -6.62
CA ALA A 184 10.12 -11.50 -6.19
C ALA A 184 11.21 -11.04 -7.16
N HIS A 185 12.41 -10.85 -6.63
CA HIS A 185 13.61 -10.58 -7.43
C HIS A 185 14.41 -11.85 -7.72
N ARG A 186 15.31 -11.78 -8.71
CA ARG A 186 16.32 -12.82 -9.01
C ARG A 186 15.73 -14.19 -9.38
N GLY A 187 14.46 -14.26 -9.72
CA GLY A 187 13.79 -15.50 -10.15
C GLY A 187 13.65 -16.56 -9.08
N GLN A 188 13.79 -16.20 -7.81
CA GLN A 188 13.63 -17.12 -6.71
C GLN A 188 12.94 -16.43 -5.54
N ALA A 189 12.14 -17.18 -4.80
CA ALA A 189 11.53 -16.73 -3.56
C ALA A 189 11.34 -17.92 -2.64
N THR A 190 11.48 -17.69 -1.33
CA THR A 190 10.97 -18.64 -0.33
C THR A 190 9.61 -18.17 0.11
N PHE A 191 8.63 -19.06 0.14
CA PHE A 191 7.28 -18.75 0.60
C PHE A 191 6.99 -19.44 1.91
N VAL A 192 6.14 -18.84 2.76
CA VAL A 192 5.64 -19.50 3.96
C VAL A 192 4.17 -19.17 4.18
N LEU A 193 3.33 -20.20 4.32
CA LEU A 193 1.94 -20.04 4.78
C LEU A 193 1.93 -20.21 6.30
N ARG A 194 2.07 -19.11 7.04
CA ARG A 194 1.99 -19.19 8.49
C ARG A 194 0.55 -19.29 8.97
N ARG A 195 0.35 -19.91 10.12
CA ARG A 195 -0.98 -20.06 10.72
C ARG A 195 -1.67 -18.71 10.98
N GLU A 196 -0.92 -17.66 11.29
CA GLU A 196 -1.50 -16.30 11.42
C GLU A 196 -2.09 -15.73 10.12
N PHE A 197 -1.65 -16.21 8.96
CA PHE A 197 -2.13 -15.80 7.64
C PHE A 197 -3.21 -16.72 7.07
N VAL A 198 -3.84 -17.54 7.91
CA VAL A 198 -5.06 -18.28 7.58
C VAL A 198 -6.24 -17.59 8.25
N LEU A 199 -7.09 -16.92 7.46
CA LEU A 199 -8.22 -16.12 7.91
C LEU A 199 -9.55 -16.75 7.49
N GLY A 200 -10.55 -16.74 8.38
CA GLY A 200 -11.89 -17.15 8.01
C GLY A 200 -12.70 -17.75 9.14
N ASN A 201 -13.86 -18.30 8.81
CA ASN A 201 -14.76 -18.99 9.75
C ASN A 201 -14.93 -20.48 9.42
N GLU A 202 -14.04 -21.03 8.60
CA GLU A 202 -13.95 -22.45 8.28
C GLU A 202 -12.81 -23.13 9.07
N PRO A 203 -12.88 -24.45 9.34
CA PRO A 203 -11.77 -25.20 9.93
C PRO A 203 -10.47 -25.05 9.12
N LEU A 204 -9.33 -25.15 9.80
CA LEU A 204 -8.03 -25.18 9.12
C LEU A 204 -7.97 -26.30 8.07
N PRO A 205 -7.29 -26.05 6.94
CA PRO A 205 -7.20 -27.06 5.87
C PRO A 205 -6.39 -28.27 6.34
N ALA A 206 -6.80 -29.45 5.87
CA ALA A 206 -6.05 -30.69 6.05
C ALA A 206 -4.85 -30.78 5.08
N LEU A 207 -4.99 -30.19 3.90
CA LEU A 207 -3.92 -30.13 2.89
C LEU A 207 -4.04 -28.84 2.07
N VAL A 208 -2.91 -28.19 1.81
CA VAL A 208 -2.78 -27.09 0.85
C VAL A 208 -1.79 -27.52 -0.22
N GLU A 209 -2.19 -27.45 -1.48
CA GLU A 209 -1.30 -27.67 -2.63
C GLU A 209 -1.28 -26.43 -3.53
N ILE A 210 -0.10 -26.08 -4.01
CA ILE A 210 0.12 -24.93 -4.87
C ILE A 210 0.90 -25.35 -6.12
N ASP A 211 0.40 -24.97 -7.29
CA ASP A 211 1.19 -24.88 -8.51
C ASP A 211 1.65 -23.43 -8.67
N PHE A 212 2.95 -23.19 -8.52
CA PHE A 212 3.57 -21.87 -8.56
C PHE A 212 3.90 -21.39 -9.98
N ASP A 213 3.45 -22.10 -11.02
CA ASP A 213 3.72 -21.78 -12.42
C ASP A 213 5.23 -21.78 -12.77
N ASP A 214 5.99 -22.64 -12.06
CA ASP A 214 7.44 -22.84 -12.24
C ASP A 214 7.77 -24.12 -13.04
N GLY A 215 6.74 -24.77 -13.62
CA GLY A 215 6.87 -25.99 -14.39
C GLY A 215 7.00 -27.28 -13.56
N ARG A 216 6.93 -27.20 -12.23
CA ARG A 216 6.99 -28.38 -11.34
C ARG A 216 5.63 -28.95 -10.95
N GLY A 217 4.53 -28.27 -11.30
CA GLY A 217 3.17 -28.66 -10.97
C GLY A 217 2.84 -28.49 -9.49
N TRP A 218 1.83 -29.24 -9.03
CA TRP A 218 1.31 -29.17 -7.66
C TRP A 218 2.32 -29.63 -6.62
N ARG A 219 2.52 -28.83 -5.58
CA ARG A 219 3.35 -29.15 -4.42
C ARG A 219 2.60 -28.88 -3.14
N ALA A 220 2.71 -29.79 -2.17
CA ALA A 220 2.17 -29.59 -0.84
C ALA A 220 2.90 -28.43 -0.13
N VAL A 221 2.13 -27.55 0.50
CA VAL A 221 2.63 -26.46 1.34
C VAL A 221 2.12 -26.69 2.75
N LEU A 222 3.06 -26.95 3.66
CA LEU A 222 2.77 -27.18 5.06
C LEU A 222 2.70 -25.84 5.80
N LEU A 223 1.80 -25.75 6.78
CA LEU A 223 1.70 -24.56 7.62
C LEU A 223 3.02 -24.35 8.37
N ASP A 224 3.44 -23.09 8.44
CA ASP A 224 4.65 -22.64 9.15
C ASP A 224 5.99 -23.18 8.59
N GLU A 225 5.97 -23.95 7.50
CA GLU A 225 7.17 -24.45 6.83
C GLU A 225 7.48 -23.68 5.54
N PRO A 226 8.74 -23.26 5.34
CA PRO A 226 9.13 -22.54 4.13
C PRO A 226 9.22 -23.48 2.91
N ILE A 227 8.84 -22.96 1.74
CA ILE A 227 9.01 -23.61 0.44
C ILE A 227 9.71 -22.68 -0.54
N SER A 228 10.87 -23.10 -1.05
CA SER A 228 11.60 -22.33 -2.07
C SER A 228 11.11 -22.66 -3.49
N VAL A 229 10.92 -21.61 -4.27
CA VAL A 229 10.46 -21.65 -5.66
C VAL A 229 11.47 -20.90 -6.52
N ARG A 230 11.75 -21.45 -7.71
CA ARG A 230 12.65 -20.83 -8.68
C ARG A 230 12.02 -20.87 -10.06
N TRP A 231 11.96 -19.72 -10.71
CA TRP A 231 11.49 -19.57 -12.08
C TRP A 231 12.66 -19.37 -13.03
N THR A 232 12.53 -19.86 -14.26
CA THR A 232 13.53 -19.70 -15.33
C THR A 232 13.27 -18.49 -16.23
N HIS A 233 12.09 -17.88 -16.10
CA HIS A 233 11.66 -16.74 -16.87
C HIS A 233 11.05 -15.68 -15.93
N GLU A 234 11.12 -14.43 -16.33
CA GLU A 234 10.43 -13.31 -15.68
C GLU A 234 8.96 -13.23 -16.11
N GLY A 235 8.24 -12.29 -15.51
CA GLY A 235 6.85 -11.96 -15.84
C GLY A 235 5.84 -12.49 -14.82
N THR A 236 4.58 -12.14 -15.05
CA THR A 236 3.47 -12.50 -14.16
C THR A 236 3.22 -14.01 -14.16
N ARG A 237 3.26 -14.60 -12.96
CA ARG A 237 2.94 -16.00 -12.68
C ARG A 237 1.53 -16.11 -12.13
N THR A 238 0.84 -17.18 -12.50
CA THR A 238 -0.47 -17.51 -11.92
C THR A 238 -0.32 -18.68 -10.95
N PHE A 239 -0.31 -18.41 -9.64
CA PHE A 239 -0.36 -19.48 -8.66
C PHE A 239 -1.76 -20.07 -8.62
N ARG A 240 -1.83 -21.39 -8.66
CA ARG A 240 -3.09 -22.15 -8.58
C ARG A 240 -3.08 -22.91 -7.27
N TRP A 241 -4.17 -22.83 -6.54
CA TRP A 241 -4.30 -23.39 -5.19
C TRP A 241 -5.36 -24.48 -5.17
N ARG A 242 -5.09 -25.53 -4.40
CA ARG A 242 -6.05 -26.53 -3.95
C ARG A 242 -6.00 -26.58 -2.44
N VAL A 243 -7.15 -26.44 -1.80
CA VAL A 243 -7.25 -26.42 -0.36
C VAL A 243 -8.27 -27.45 0.06
N THR A 244 -7.79 -28.52 0.68
CA THR A 244 -8.62 -29.65 1.09
C THR A 244 -9.04 -29.46 2.54
N SER A 245 -10.35 -29.46 2.79
CA SER A 245 -10.92 -29.42 4.14
C SER A 245 -10.70 -30.75 4.87
N PRO A 246 -10.82 -30.79 6.22
CA PRO A 246 -10.81 -32.05 6.97
C PRO A 246 -11.86 -33.06 6.52
N ASP A 247 -12.97 -32.59 5.94
CA ASP A 247 -14.06 -33.42 5.43
C ASP A 247 -13.81 -33.94 3.99
N GLY A 248 -12.72 -33.51 3.35
CA GLY A 248 -12.30 -33.94 2.02
C GLY A 248 -12.80 -33.07 0.86
N ASP A 249 -13.56 -32.01 1.13
CA ASP A 249 -13.95 -31.03 0.11
C ASP A 249 -12.72 -30.24 -0.37
N VAL A 250 -12.63 -30.00 -1.68
CA VAL A 250 -11.51 -29.28 -2.29
C VAL A 250 -11.99 -27.93 -2.81
N ASP A 251 -11.50 -26.87 -2.18
CA ASP A 251 -11.62 -25.51 -2.66
C ASP A 251 -10.46 -25.15 -3.60
N HIS A 252 -10.72 -24.28 -4.57
CA HIS A 252 -9.73 -23.76 -5.50
C HIS A 252 -9.57 -22.25 -5.36
N ALA A 253 -8.36 -21.75 -5.55
CA ALA A 253 -8.09 -20.32 -5.68
C ALA A 253 -7.00 -20.05 -6.71
N ARG A 254 -6.90 -18.80 -7.16
CA ARG A 254 -5.87 -18.34 -8.09
C ARG A 254 -5.31 -17.01 -7.60
N SER A 255 -4.02 -16.80 -7.78
CA SER A 255 -3.38 -15.50 -7.55
C SER A 255 -2.34 -15.15 -8.59
N THR A 256 -2.07 -13.87 -8.73
CA THR A 256 -0.98 -13.35 -9.57
C THR A 256 0.23 -13.04 -8.71
N PHE A 257 1.43 -13.32 -9.21
CA PHE A 257 2.70 -12.98 -8.57
C PHE A 257 3.73 -12.61 -9.64
N ASP A 258 4.36 -11.45 -9.52
CA ASP A 258 5.31 -11.00 -10.54
C ASP A 258 6.73 -11.50 -10.22
N VAL A 259 7.40 -12.04 -11.24
CA VAL A 259 8.82 -12.38 -11.15
C VAL A 259 9.59 -11.29 -11.89
N ALA A 260 10.26 -10.42 -11.12
CA ALA A 260 11.09 -9.34 -11.66
C ALA A 260 12.39 -9.91 -12.27
N PRO A 261 13.09 -9.13 -13.13
CA PRO A 261 14.22 -9.61 -13.91
C PRO A 261 15.33 -10.26 -13.07
N LEU A 262 15.93 -11.28 -13.68
CA LEU A 262 16.72 -12.35 -13.04
C LEU A 262 18.17 -11.96 -12.70
N GLY A 263 18.58 -10.70 -12.87
CA GLY A 263 20.00 -10.34 -12.98
C GLY A 263 20.41 -9.00 -12.38
N THR A 264 19.72 -8.49 -11.36
CA THR A 264 20.19 -7.30 -10.65
C THR A 264 21.52 -7.59 -9.95
N PRO A 265 22.62 -6.89 -10.28
CA PRO A 265 23.92 -7.10 -9.64
C PRO A 265 23.84 -6.80 -8.15
N VAL A 266 24.40 -7.68 -7.31
CA VAL A 266 24.56 -7.39 -5.88
C VAL A 266 25.52 -6.20 -5.72
N PRO A 267 25.26 -5.24 -4.81
CA PRO A 267 26.22 -4.21 -4.47
C PRO A 267 27.59 -4.80 -4.12
N ASP A 268 28.65 -4.15 -4.56
CA ASP A 268 30.03 -4.52 -4.23
C ASP A 268 30.33 -4.27 -2.74
N ASP A 269 29.66 -3.28 -2.14
CA ASP A 269 29.70 -2.97 -0.70
C ASP A 269 28.39 -2.27 -0.26
N THR A 270 28.17 -2.14 1.05
CA THR A 270 27.06 -1.37 1.63
C THR A 270 27.56 -0.53 2.79
N LEU A 271 27.54 0.79 2.61
CA LEU A 271 27.92 1.77 3.62
C LEU A 271 26.75 2.01 4.58
N GLN A 272 26.94 1.75 5.87
CA GLN A 272 25.94 2.05 6.90
C GLN A 272 26.04 3.53 7.29
N VAL A 273 24.97 4.30 7.11
CA VAL A 273 24.97 5.76 7.31
C VAL A 273 24.06 6.14 8.47
N THR A 274 24.60 6.87 9.44
CA THR A 274 23.84 7.51 10.50
C THR A 274 24.04 9.01 10.44
N GLY A 275 22.93 9.76 10.36
CA GLY A 275 22.98 11.21 10.43
C GLY A 275 23.51 11.67 11.80
N VAL A 276 24.60 12.43 11.82
CA VAL A 276 25.18 13.00 13.05
C VAL A 276 24.32 14.16 13.55
N GLN A 277 23.83 14.97 12.61
CA GLN A 277 23.01 16.12 12.92
C GLN A 277 21.55 15.71 13.09
N SER A 278 20.93 16.22 14.17
CA SER A 278 19.51 16.01 14.43
C SER A 278 18.67 17.14 13.83
N TRP A 279 17.47 16.81 13.35
CA TRP A 279 16.43 17.79 13.05
C TRP A 279 15.24 17.54 13.98
N GLN A 280 14.85 18.56 14.74
CA GLN A 280 13.82 18.49 15.78
C GLN A 280 14.07 17.35 16.80
N GLY A 281 15.33 17.13 17.18
CA GLY A 281 15.71 16.17 18.22
C GLY A 281 15.80 14.71 17.79
N ALA A 282 15.69 14.42 16.48
CA ALA A 282 15.86 13.08 15.93
C ALA A 282 16.83 13.07 14.75
N THR A 283 17.55 11.95 14.59
CA THR A 283 18.49 11.69 13.49
C THR A 283 17.90 10.67 12.51
N GLY A 284 18.40 10.69 11.27
CA GLY A 284 18.06 9.69 10.25
C GLY A 284 19.14 8.61 10.11
N THR A 285 18.82 7.53 9.41
CA THR A 285 19.77 6.48 9.02
C THR A 285 19.48 6.02 7.59
N GLY A 286 20.43 5.33 6.96
CA GLY A 286 20.26 4.73 5.65
C GLY A 286 21.46 3.87 5.24
N ASP A 287 21.36 3.27 4.07
CA ASP A 287 22.38 2.42 3.44
C ASP A 287 22.86 3.04 2.12
N GLY A 288 24.17 3.15 1.93
CA GLY A 288 24.79 3.51 0.66
C GLY A 288 25.23 2.26 -0.10
N TYR A 289 24.44 1.82 -1.09
CA TYR A 289 24.78 0.67 -1.93
C TYR A 289 25.83 1.05 -2.96
N VAL A 290 26.99 0.38 -2.92
CA VAL A 290 28.15 0.69 -3.77
C VAL A 290 28.18 -0.24 -4.98
N TYR A 291 28.33 0.35 -6.16
CA TYR A 291 28.48 -0.33 -7.43
C TYR A 291 29.71 0.22 -8.16
N LEU A 292 30.79 -0.54 -8.16
CA LEU A 292 32.10 -0.09 -8.65
C LEU A 292 32.17 -0.12 -10.19
N ALA A 293 32.81 0.88 -10.79
CA ALA A 293 33.10 0.82 -12.21
C ALA A 293 34.02 -0.38 -12.55
N PRO A 294 33.93 -0.96 -13.76
CA PRO A 294 34.79 -2.07 -14.16
C PRO A 294 36.28 -1.77 -13.95
N GLY A 295 36.97 -2.62 -13.19
CA GLY A 295 38.40 -2.48 -12.90
C GLY A 295 38.71 -1.70 -11.62
N HIS A 296 37.72 -1.11 -10.95
CA HIS A 296 37.89 -0.53 -9.62
C HIS A 296 37.80 -1.62 -8.54
N ALA A 297 38.66 -1.54 -7.53
CA ALA A 297 38.63 -2.42 -6.35
C ALA A 297 38.11 -1.71 -5.09
N THR A 298 38.03 -0.38 -5.13
CA THR A 298 37.54 0.52 -4.09
C THR A 298 36.88 1.72 -4.77
N ILE A 299 36.05 2.46 -4.02
CA ILE A 299 35.47 3.72 -4.51
C ILE A 299 36.61 4.66 -4.94
N THR A 300 36.55 5.13 -6.18
CA THR A 300 37.61 5.91 -6.84
C THR A 300 37.06 7.16 -7.52
N ASN A 301 35.92 7.08 -8.21
CA ASN A 301 35.31 8.20 -8.94
C ASN A 301 33.78 8.20 -8.73
N PRO A 302 33.31 8.66 -7.55
CA PRO A 302 31.95 8.40 -7.12
C PRO A 302 30.89 9.32 -7.75
N ALA A 303 29.76 8.71 -8.10
CA ALA A 303 28.49 9.37 -8.35
C ALA A 303 27.49 8.94 -7.25
N ILE A 304 27.18 9.87 -6.35
CA ILE A 304 26.26 9.63 -5.23
C ILE A 304 24.84 9.88 -5.73
N VAL A 305 23.98 8.86 -5.66
CA VAL A 305 22.57 8.94 -6.06
C VAL A 305 21.72 8.94 -4.80
N LEU A 306 20.92 9.97 -4.60
CA LEU A 306 20.00 10.11 -3.49
C LEU A 306 18.61 9.65 -3.94
N GLU A 307 18.07 8.65 -3.25
CA GLU A 307 16.75 8.13 -3.58
C GLU A 307 15.62 9.16 -3.40
N GLY A 308 14.50 8.84 -4.02
CA GLY A 308 13.27 9.61 -3.91
C GLY A 308 12.42 9.24 -2.71
N PHE A 309 11.17 9.65 -2.76
CA PHE A 309 10.17 9.29 -1.76
C PHE A 309 9.75 7.83 -1.97
N ASP A 310 10.20 6.94 -1.08
CA ASP A 310 9.69 5.58 -0.97
C ASP A 310 8.44 5.54 -0.09
N LEU A 311 7.34 5.02 -0.62
CA LEU A 311 6.07 4.99 0.09
C LEU A 311 6.12 3.99 1.24
N ASP A 312 6.69 2.81 1.07
CA ASP A 312 6.65 1.75 2.09
C ASP A 312 8.02 1.28 2.59
N ASP A 313 9.09 2.03 2.27
CA ASP A 313 10.48 1.69 2.63
C ASP A 313 10.79 0.24 2.17
N THR A 314 10.29 -0.11 0.98
CA THR A 314 10.45 -1.44 0.37
C THR A 314 11.41 -1.43 -0.82
N MET A 315 11.84 -0.27 -1.30
CA MET A 315 12.83 -0.15 -2.35
C MET A 315 14.24 -0.40 -1.80
N TYR A 316 14.64 -1.66 -1.76
CA TYR A 316 16.01 -2.03 -1.44
C TYR A 316 16.90 -1.88 -2.67
N TRP A 317 18.14 -2.38 -2.58
CA TRP A 317 19.10 -2.22 -3.66
C TRP A 317 18.61 -2.84 -4.97
N GLU A 318 17.81 -3.93 -4.93
CA GLU A 318 17.27 -4.54 -6.13
C GLU A 318 16.33 -3.60 -6.89
N GLU A 319 15.36 -3.04 -6.18
CA GLU A 319 14.34 -2.15 -6.70
C GLU A 319 14.95 -0.83 -7.15
N LEU A 320 15.85 -0.25 -6.35
CA LEU A 320 16.55 0.98 -6.70
C LEU A 320 17.42 0.79 -7.93
N TYR A 321 18.15 -0.32 -8.03
CA TYR A 321 18.94 -0.62 -9.21
C TYR A 321 18.04 -0.76 -10.44
N VAL A 322 16.96 -1.56 -10.35
CA VAL A 322 16.04 -1.76 -11.48
C VAL A 322 15.41 -0.44 -11.91
N LEU A 323 15.01 0.40 -10.96
CA LEU A 323 14.40 1.70 -11.22
C LEU A 323 15.39 2.64 -11.93
N LEU A 324 16.59 2.79 -11.40
CA LEU A 324 17.62 3.64 -12.01
C LEU A 324 18.05 3.09 -13.37
N ASN A 325 18.10 1.77 -13.54
CA ASN A 325 18.56 1.13 -14.77
C ASN A 325 17.46 0.88 -15.82
N GLN A 326 16.23 1.40 -15.64
CA GLN A 326 15.15 1.30 -16.66
C GLN A 326 15.57 1.88 -18.02
N GLN A 327 16.44 2.89 -18.01
CA GLN A 327 17.08 3.48 -19.19
C GLN A 327 18.60 3.39 -19.09
N ASN A 328 19.11 2.34 -18.43
CA ASN A 328 20.53 2.02 -18.28
C ASN A 328 21.40 3.03 -17.51
N LEU A 329 20.84 3.91 -16.65
CA LEU A 329 21.61 4.97 -15.97
C LEU A 329 22.80 4.44 -15.16
N LEU A 330 22.59 3.42 -14.32
CA LEU A 330 23.65 2.90 -13.45
C LEU A 330 24.75 2.24 -14.27
N GLU A 331 24.38 1.47 -15.28
CA GLU A 331 25.35 0.78 -16.12
C GLU A 331 26.10 1.72 -17.06
N ASP A 332 25.46 2.78 -17.55
CA ASP A 332 26.11 3.82 -18.33
C ASP A 332 27.12 4.59 -17.44
N LEU A 333 26.74 4.97 -16.22
CA LEU A 333 27.65 5.58 -15.25
C LEU A 333 28.86 4.70 -14.97
N ARG A 334 28.64 3.41 -14.68
CA ARG A 334 29.72 2.44 -14.43
C ARG A 334 30.62 2.26 -15.65
N THR A 335 30.04 2.17 -16.85
CA THR A 335 30.80 2.02 -18.10
C THR A 335 31.67 3.25 -18.38
N ASP A 336 31.18 4.43 -18.01
CA ASP A 336 31.92 5.69 -18.11
C ASP A 336 32.97 5.89 -17.00
N GLY A 337 33.14 4.90 -16.11
CA GLY A 337 34.17 4.91 -15.07
C GLY A 337 33.73 5.54 -13.74
N TYR A 338 32.42 5.71 -13.51
CA TYR A 338 31.88 6.18 -12.23
C TYR A 338 31.49 5.03 -11.29
N ASP A 339 31.85 5.15 -10.03
CA ASP A 339 31.34 4.27 -8.96
C ASP A 339 30.01 4.82 -8.48
N ALA A 340 28.90 4.10 -8.68
CA ALA A 340 27.61 4.55 -8.19
C ALA A 340 27.48 4.23 -6.69
N VAL A 341 27.10 5.23 -5.89
CA VAL A 341 26.79 5.06 -4.46
C VAL A 341 25.34 5.48 -4.26
N VAL A 342 24.43 4.51 -4.18
CA VAL A 342 22.99 4.76 -4.12
C VAL A 342 22.53 4.76 -2.67
N LEU A 343 22.11 5.92 -2.17
CA LEU A 343 21.55 6.07 -0.83
C LEU A 343 20.11 5.58 -0.81
N ASN A 344 19.84 4.61 0.05
CA ASN A 344 18.54 4.17 0.50
C ASN A 344 18.32 4.66 1.94
N PHE A 345 17.30 5.47 2.21
CA PHE A 345 16.96 5.90 3.55
C PHE A 345 16.29 4.75 4.30
N THR A 346 16.59 4.58 5.58
CA THR A 346 15.84 3.65 6.43
C THR A 346 14.35 4.03 6.50
N GLN A 347 14.07 5.34 6.45
CA GLN A 347 12.72 5.92 6.41
C GLN A 347 12.70 7.07 5.39
N ALA A 348 12.38 6.80 4.13
CA ALA A 348 12.31 7.84 3.08
C ALA A 348 11.18 8.86 3.34
N THR A 349 10.23 8.50 4.20
CA THR A 349 9.08 9.35 4.56
C THR A 349 9.34 10.32 5.71
N ASP A 350 10.52 10.25 6.35
CA ASP A 350 10.96 11.19 7.39
C ASP A 350 11.12 12.63 6.85
N PRO A 351 11.13 13.66 7.73
CA PRO A 351 11.29 15.04 7.29
C PRO A 351 12.52 15.23 6.38
N ILE A 352 12.35 15.95 5.27
CA ILE A 352 13.40 16.18 4.27
C ILE A 352 14.71 16.70 4.90
N PRO A 353 14.71 17.66 5.84
CA PRO A 353 15.94 18.09 6.51
C PRO A 353 16.66 16.98 7.29
N ARG A 354 15.91 16.02 7.86
CA ARG A 354 16.51 14.87 8.56
C ARG A 354 17.19 13.92 7.58
N ASN A 355 16.52 13.63 6.46
CA ASN A 355 17.11 12.83 5.39
C ASN A 355 18.30 13.55 4.73
N ALA A 356 18.28 14.87 4.66
CA ALA A 356 19.43 15.66 4.19
C ALA A 356 20.67 15.46 5.06
N PHE A 357 20.52 15.32 6.38
CA PHE A 357 21.67 15.02 7.25
C PHE A 357 22.24 13.61 7.04
N VAL A 358 21.42 12.62 6.66
CA VAL A 358 21.95 11.33 6.22
C VAL A 358 22.79 11.49 4.94
N ALA A 359 22.32 12.30 3.99
CA ALA A 359 23.08 12.58 2.77
C ALA A 359 24.40 13.32 3.05
N VAL A 360 24.44 14.27 3.99
CA VAL A 360 25.67 14.93 4.44
C VAL A 360 26.69 13.90 4.93
N ASP A 361 26.26 12.99 5.81
CA ASP A 361 27.14 11.98 6.38
C ASP A 361 27.61 10.95 5.34
N LEU A 362 26.74 10.54 4.39
CA LEU A 362 27.18 9.71 3.27
C LEU A 362 28.24 10.41 2.41
N ILE A 363 28.04 11.68 2.08
CA ILE A 363 29.03 12.46 1.30
C ILE A 363 30.36 12.47 2.04
N GLN A 364 30.38 12.79 3.34
CA GLN A 364 31.63 12.80 4.13
C GLN A 364 32.29 11.42 4.21
N GLN A 365 31.51 10.34 4.37
CA GLN A 365 32.03 8.97 4.35
C GLN A 365 32.69 8.64 3.00
N VAL A 366 32.03 8.93 1.88
CA VAL A 366 32.59 8.72 0.54
C VAL A 366 33.86 9.54 0.35
N LEU A 367 33.86 10.83 0.72
CA LEU A 367 35.02 11.71 0.61
C LEU A 367 36.23 11.22 1.41
N ALA A 368 36.00 10.54 2.54
CA ALA A 368 37.06 9.96 3.37
C ALA A 368 37.72 8.72 2.72
N THR A 369 37.07 8.10 1.74
CA THR A 369 37.57 6.89 1.06
C THR A 369 38.31 7.17 -0.25
N ILE A 370 38.08 8.33 -0.86
CA ILE A 370 38.64 8.69 -2.18
C ILE A 370 39.86 9.61 -2.07
N ASP A 371 40.57 9.80 -3.18
CA ASP A 371 41.71 10.73 -3.25
C ASP A 371 41.29 12.16 -2.84
N PRO A 372 42.09 12.90 -2.04
CA PRO A 372 41.79 14.28 -1.63
C PRO A 372 41.66 15.32 -2.76
N GLN A 373 42.01 14.97 -4.00
CA GLN A 373 41.81 15.80 -5.21
C GLN A 373 40.60 15.38 -6.06
N GLN A 374 40.01 14.22 -5.79
CA GLN A 374 38.84 13.70 -6.52
C GLN A 374 37.50 14.32 -6.10
N ASP A 375 36.82 15.01 -7.01
CA ASP A 375 35.46 15.51 -6.74
C ASP A 375 34.38 14.44 -6.94
N VAL A 376 33.19 14.69 -6.39
CA VAL A 376 32.02 13.80 -6.47
C VAL A 376 30.90 14.40 -7.31
N PHE A 377 30.07 13.54 -7.90
CA PHE A 377 28.73 13.94 -8.32
C PHE A 377 27.72 13.66 -7.22
N VAL A 378 26.70 14.51 -7.16
CA VAL A 378 25.48 14.24 -6.41
C VAL A 378 24.30 14.31 -7.36
N ILE A 379 23.49 13.26 -7.38
CA ILE A 379 22.31 13.11 -8.22
C ILE A 379 21.12 12.90 -7.29
N GLY A 380 20.13 13.77 -7.32
CA GLY A 380 18.90 13.61 -6.54
C GLY A 380 17.71 13.30 -7.44
N ALA A 381 17.07 12.14 -7.23
CA ALA A 381 15.85 11.77 -7.94
C ALA A 381 14.61 12.09 -7.10
N SER A 382 13.59 12.72 -7.69
CA SER A 382 12.37 13.10 -6.98
C SER A 382 12.70 13.89 -5.70
N MET A 383 12.19 13.47 -4.53
CA MET A 383 12.52 14.03 -3.22
C MET A 383 14.04 14.09 -2.94
N GLY A 384 14.83 13.16 -3.47
CA GLY A 384 16.29 13.14 -3.32
C GLY A 384 16.98 14.41 -3.81
N GLY A 385 16.38 15.12 -4.76
CA GLY A 385 16.89 16.44 -5.17
C GLY A 385 16.63 17.54 -4.13
N LEU A 386 15.53 17.49 -3.38
CA LEU A 386 15.31 18.40 -2.26
C LEU A 386 16.27 18.10 -1.11
N VAL A 387 16.50 16.80 -0.83
CA VAL A 387 17.49 16.33 0.14
C VAL A 387 18.88 16.83 -0.24
N GLY A 388 19.33 16.58 -1.47
CA GLY A 388 20.65 16.99 -1.96
C GLY A 388 20.84 18.50 -1.91
N ARG A 389 19.81 19.26 -2.34
CA ARG A 389 19.80 20.72 -2.25
C ARG A 389 20.02 21.19 -0.82
N TYR A 390 19.22 20.69 0.13
CA TYR A 390 19.34 21.07 1.53
C TYR A 390 20.71 20.69 2.12
N ALA A 391 21.17 19.46 1.86
CA ALA A 391 22.43 18.93 2.38
C ALA A 391 23.63 19.78 1.93
N LEU A 392 23.72 20.07 0.63
CA LEU A 392 24.83 20.83 0.07
C LEU A 392 24.85 22.28 0.57
N SER A 393 23.70 22.97 0.55
CA SER A 393 23.60 24.34 1.09
C SER A 393 23.93 24.40 2.58
N TRP A 394 23.48 23.41 3.35
CA TRP A 394 23.83 23.33 4.77
C TRP A 394 25.35 23.13 4.97
N MET A 395 25.99 22.24 4.21
CA MET A 395 27.44 22.02 4.28
C MET A 395 28.23 23.30 3.95
N GLU A 396 27.81 24.04 2.92
CA GLU A 396 28.40 25.33 2.56
C GLU A 396 28.28 26.35 3.71
N GLN A 397 27.10 26.45 4.33
CA GLN A 397 26.87 27.33 5.48
C GLN A 397 27.74 26.96 6.68
N GLN A 398 27.99 25.67 6.90
CA GLN A 398 28.87 25.19 7.97
C GLN A 398 30.36 25.20 7.62
N ALA A 399 30.73 25.68 6.43
CA ALA A 399 32.10 25.61 5.90
C ALA A 399 32.67 24.17 5.87
N ILE A 400 31.79 23.18 5.65
CA ILE A 400 32.17 21.77 5.47
C ILE A 400 32.35 21.52 3.97
N PRO A 401 33.55 21.14 3.51
CA PRO A 401 33.78 20.88 2.08
C PRO A 401 33.03 19.63 1.63
N HIS A 402 32.05 19.82 0.73
CA HIS A 402 31.28 18.74 0.11
C HIS A 402 31.91 18.21 -1.19
N ARG A 403 32.84 18.96 -1.81
CA ARG A 403 33.58 18.58 -3.04
C ARG A 403 32.69 18.06 -4.17
N THR A 404 31.46 18.58 -4.23
CA THR A 404 30.49 18.25 -5.27
C THR A 404 30.76 19.16 -6.45
N ARG A 405 31.28 18.60 -7.55
CA ARG A 405 31.51 19.38 -8.77
C ARG A 405 30.24 19.59 -9.59
N THR A 406 29.26 18.71 -9.44
CA THR A 406 28.00 18.76 -10.18
C THR A 406 26.90 18.17 -9.31
N PHE A 407 25.86 18.98 -9.11
CA PHE A 407 24.61 18.55 -8.52
C PHE A 407 23.55 18.46 -9.61
N LEU A 408 23.00 17.26 -9.84
CA LEU A 408 21.96 16.99 -10.83
C LEU A 408 20.66 16.63 -10.11
N THR A 409 19.55 17.18 -10.58
CA THR A 409 18.22 16.82 -10.08
C THR A 409 17.38 16.24 -11.21
N TYR A 410 16.63 15.18 -10.91
CA TYR A 410 15.79 14.48 -11.87
C TYR A 410 14.37 14.34 -11.31
N ASP A 411 13.39 14.93 -12.01
CA ASP A 411 11.97 14.96 -11.60
C ASP A 411 11.75 15.46 -10.16
N THR A 412 12.60 16.39 -9.71
CA THR A 412 12.56 16.91 -8.34
C THR A 412 11.48 17.97 -8.18
N PRO A 413 10.58 17.84 -7.20
CA PRO A 413 9.52 18.81 -6.95
C PRO A 413 10.05 20.03 -6.18
N HIS A 414 10.93 20.83 -6.81
CA HIS A 414 11.51 22.05 -6.20
C HIS A 414 10.44 23.04 -5.73
N ASP A 415 9.41 23.25 -6.56
CA ASP A 415 8.26 24.08 -6.22
C ASP A 415 7.13 23.30 -5.53
N GLY A 416 7.38 22.06 -5.14
CA GLY A 416 6.42 21.14 -4.55
C GLY A 416 5.68 20.25 -5.55
N ALA A 417 4.97 19.27 -5.00
CA ALA A 417 4.17 18.30 -5.74
C ALA A 417 2.67 18.64 -5.59
N ASN A 418 1.89 18.37 -6.63
CA ASN A 418 0.44 18.55 -6.61
C ASN A 418 -0.28 17.21 -6.82
N ILE A 419 -0.88 16.70 -5.76
CA ILE A 419 -1.86 15.62 -5.84
C ILE A 419 -3.23 16.27 -5.73
N PRO A 420 -4.14 16.11 -6.73
CA PRO A 420 -5.42 16.78 -6.72
C PRO A 420 -6.17 16.61 -5.40
N LEU A 421 -6.63 17.71 -4.80
CA LEU A 421 -7.28 17.71 -3.49
C LEU A 421 -8.48 16.76 -3.42
N GLY A 422 -9.22 16.61 -4.53
CA GLY A 422 -10.31 15.63 -4.63
C GLY A 422 -9.86 14.17 -4.48
N ILE A 423 -8.66 13.81 -4.92
CA ILE A 423 -8.08 12.48 -4.71
C ILE A 423 -7.66 12.31 -3.25
N GLN A 424 -7.09 13.35 -2.63
CA GLN A 424 -6.72 13.29 -1.21
C GLN A 424 -7.95 13.10 -0.32
N TYR A 425 -9.03 13.85 -0.55
CA TYR A 425 -10.29 13.65 0.15
C TYR A 425 -10.99 12.32 -0.20
N TRP A 426 -10.83 11.81 -1.42
CA TRP A 426 -11.30 10.47 -1.77
C TRP A 426 -10.59 9.41 -0.92
N LEU A 427 -9.27 9.51 -0.76
CA LEU A 427 -8.48 8.63 0.10
C LEU A 427 -8.93 8.74 1.56
N SER A 428 -9.11 9.97 2.06
CA SER A 428 -9.63 10.23 3.41
C SER A 428 -10.99 9.56 3.63
N PHE A 429 -11.95 9.79 2.73
CA PHE A 429 -13.29 9.23 2.80
C PHE A 429 -13.32 7.69 2.77
N PHE A 430 -12.54 7.07 1.89
CA PHE A 430 -12.51 5.61 1.74
C PHE A 430 -11.55 4.90 2.69
N SER A 431 -10.74 5.61 3.49
CA SER A 431 -9.73 5.01 4.37
C SER A 431 -10.31 4.05 5.41
N GLY A 432 -11.55 4.27 5.88
CA GLY A 432 -12.24 3.34 6.78
C GLY A 432 -12.78 2.07 6.09
N LEU A 433 -12.84 2.06 4.75
CA LEU A 433 -13.46 1.01 3.94
C LEU A 433 -12.45 0.26 3.06
N SER A 434 -11.31 0.86 2.70
CA SER A 434 -10.31 0.26 1.83
C SER A 434 -8.93 0.26 2.46
N SER A 435 -8.29 -0.91 2.50
CA SER A 435 -6.91 -1.08 2.96
C SER A 435 -5.93 -0.22 2.16
N GLU A 436 -6.13 -0.15 0.85
CA GLU A 436 -5.31 0.62 -0.08
C GLU A 436 -5.51 2.12 0.11
N ALA A 437 -6.77 2.57 0.28
CA ALA A 437 -7.05 3.97 0.55
C ALA A 437 -6.45 4.40 1.91
N SER A 438 -6.60 3.57 2.94
CA SER A 438 -6.01 3.80 4.27
C SER A 438 -4.49 3.90 4.21
N PHE A 439 -3.86 2.95 3.51
CA PHE A 439 -2.42 2.96 3.31
C PHE A 439 -1.95 4.23 2.60
N LEU A 440 -2.53 4.55 1.44
CA LEU A 440 -2.15 5.71 0.64
C LEU A 440 -2.41 7.04 1.36
N LEU A 441 -3.51 7.17 2.11
CA LEU A 441 -3.75 8.31 2.98
C LEU A 441 -2.63 8.45 4.02
N GLY A 442 -2.27 7.35 4.68
CA GLY A 442 -1.17 7.33 5.63
C GLY A 442 0.20 7.68 5.00
N ARG A 443 0.37 7.55 3.68
CA ARG A 443 1.56 8.02 2.96
C ARG A 443 1.50 9.52 2.68
N LEU A 444 0.33 10.02 2.25
CA LEU A 444 0.08 11.45 2.07
C LEU A 444 0.27 12.24 3.36
N ASP A 445 0.05 11.61 4.51
CA ASP A 445 0.17 12.20 5.84
C ASP A 445 1.57 12.10 6.46
N THR A 446 2.54 11.55 5.73
CA THR A 446 3.92 11.49 6.22
C THR A 446 4.59 12.86 6.18
N PRO A 447 5.59 13.13 7.06
CA PRO A 447 6.28 14.41 7.10
C PRO A 447 6.85 14.87 5.76
N ALA A 448 7.59 14.01 5.04
CA ALA A 448 8.13 14.37 3.73
C ALA A 448 7.04 14.70 2.70
N ALA A 449 5.95 13.91 2.65
CA ALA A 449 4.84 14.19 1.75
C ALA A 449 4.21 15.56 2.03
N ARG A 450 3.94 15.87 3.31
CA ARG A 450 3.39 17.17 3.73
C ARG A 450 4.32 18.33 3.43
N GLN A 451 5.64 18.14 3.53
CA GLN A 451 6.63 19.17 3.15
C GLN A 451 6.66 19.42 1.64
N MET A 452 6.44 18.38 0.82
CA MET A 452 6.44 18.50 -0.64
C MET A 452 5.11 18.99 -1.22
N LEU A 453 3.97 18.64 -0.62
CA LEU A 453 2.66 18.90 -1.22
C LEU A 453 2.27 20.39 -1.17
N VAL A 454 1.96 20.97 -2.33
CA VAL A 454 1.51 22.38 -2.44
C VAL A 454 0.13 22.61 -1.84
N VAL A 455 -0.68 21.54 -1.75
CA VAL A 455 -1.98 21.49 -1.10
C VAL A 455 -2.13 20.16 -0.38
N HIS A 456 -2.73 20.17 0.82
CA HIS A 456 -2.93 18.97 1.62
C HIS A 456 -4.38 18.92 2.15
N HIS A 457 -4.91 17.71 2.36
CA HIS A 457 -6.28 17.54 2.86
C HIS A 457 -6.40 17.92 4.34
N THR A 458 -7.57 18.43 4.72
CA THR A 458 -7.89 18.84 6.10
C THR A 458 -8.92 17.90 6.73
N ASP A 459 -8.85 17.72 8.04
CA ASP A 459 -9.87 17.02 8.82
C ASP A 459 -10.32 17.90 10.02
N PRO A 460 -11.56 18.42 10.02
CA PRO A 460 -12.62 18.20 9.03
C PRO A 460 -12.32 18.88 7.67
N PRO A 461 -12.89 18.38 6.55
CA PRO A 461 -12.74 19.03 5.25
C PRO A 461 -13.32 20.44 5.25
N ASP A 462 -12.47 21.44 4.96
CA ASP A 462 -12.86 22.85 4.86
C ASP A 462 -12.93 23.36 3.40
N GLY A 463 -12.52 22.54 2.43
CA GLY A 463 -12.63 22.80 1.00
C GLY A 463 -11.70 23.91 0.48
N THR A 464 -10.83 24.45 1.33
CA THR A 464 -9.88 25.51 0.96
C THR A 464 -8.53 24.86 0.64
N PRO A 465 -8.02 24.97 -0.61
CA PRO A 465 -6.73 24.38 -0.93
C PRO A 465 -5.60 25.17 -0.25
N GLU A 466 -5.03 24.59 0.80
CA GLU A 466 -3.88 25.16 1.52
C GLU A 466 -2.77 24.11 1.70
N PRO A 467 -1.51 24.52 1.73
CA PRO A 467 -0.40 23.63 2.10
C PRO A 467 -0.46 23.28 3.59
N ASP A 468 0.05 22.11 3.95
CA ASP A 468 0.26 21.75 5.36
C ASP A 468 1.33 22.68 5.99
N PRO A 469 1.20 23.09 7.27
CA PRO A 469 2.20 23.90 7.97
C PRO A 469 3.63 23.35 7.90
N ALA A 470 3.81 22.03 7.78
CA ALA A 470 5.11 21.40 7.61
C ALA A 470 5.84 21.90 6.35
N ARG A 471 5.12 22.21 5.26
CA ARG A 471 5.71 22.80 4.06
C ARG A 471 6.25 24.20 4.33
N ALA A 472 5.49 25.05 5.03
CA ALA A 472 5.95 26.39 5.38
C ALA A 472 7.21 26.34 6.26
N GLN A 473 7.27 25.40 7.21
CA GLN A 473 8.46 25.16 8.01
C GLN A 473 9.64 24.70 7.15
N PHE A 474 9.44 23.74 6.24
CA PHE A 474 10.51 23.26 5.35
C PHE A 474 11.08 24.37 4.47
N LEU A 475 10.21 25.21 3.87
CA LEU A 475 10.67 26.35 3.06
C LEU A 475 11.44 27.38 3.91
N THR A 476 11.04 27.58 5.16
CA THR A 476 11.77 28.45 6.10
C THR A 476 13.15 27.86 6.42
N ASP A 477 13.23 26.57 6.71
CA ASP A 477 14.49 25.87 6.99
C ASP A 477 15.42 25.90 5.78
N LEU A 478 14.89 25.68 4.58
CA LEU A 478 15.64 25.73 3.32
C LEU A 478 16.17 27.15 3.04
N ALA A 479 15.36 28.18 3.29
CA ALA A 479 15.79 29.56 3.16
C ALA A 479 16.89 29.92 4.17
N ALA A 480 16.83 29.36 5.39
CA ALA A 480 17.83 29.59 6.42
C ALA A 480 19.21 29.00 6.07
N VAL A 481 19.28 27.97 5.23
CA VAL A 481 20.55 27.38 4.76
C VAL A 481 21.05 27.97 3.44
N GLY A 482 20.27 28.84 2.78
CA GLY A 482 20.73 29.63 1.64
C GLY A 482 19.76 29.78 0.47
N ASP A 483 18.63 29.06 0.44
CA ASP A 483 17.59 29.08 -0.62
C ASP A 483 18.08 28.86 -2.06
N TRP A 484 19.32 28.43 -2.29
CA TRP A 484 19.88 28.06 -3.59
C TRP A 484 19.88 26.50 -3.73
N PRO A 485 20.02 25.90 -4.92
CA PRO A 485 20.43 26.57 -6.12
C PRO A 485 19.30 27.31 -6.83
#